data_AF-A0A368GJ30-F1
#
_entry.id   AF-A0A368GJ30-F1
#
_cell.length_a   1.000
_cell.length_b   1.000
_cell.length_c   1.000
_cell.angle_alpha   90.00
_cell.angle_beta   90.00
_cell.angle_gamma   90.00
#
_symmetry.space_group_name_H-M   'P 1'
#
loop_
_entity.id
_entity.type
_entity.pdbx_description
1 polymer ?
#
loop_
_entity_poly.entity_id
_entity_poly.type
_entity_poly.pdbx_seq_one_letter_code
_entity_poly.pdbx_strand_id
1 'polypeptide(L)'
;MDFAGNIKRCDAHRVPCPGSHQCVGHGMESVCCQKADRICQASLNAGNACGIPPQTRYYYDAPSKLCRPFTFTGCGGNENNFKTKGECTQFCSAEIICLRGDPHPDRYSINKIATCHEDKHCPRNYTCTARHGKKGACCPSRGQ
;
A
#
# COMPACT_ATOMS: atom_id res chain seq x y z
N MET A 1 6.54 -14.58 -6.60
CA MET A 1 7.28 -15.40 -7.60
C MET A 1 7.50 -16.80 -7.03
N ASP A 2 7.74 -17.82 -7.85
CA ASP A 2 8.24 -19.12 -7.39
C ASP A 2 9.76 -19.08 -7.17
N PHE A 3 10.34 -20.18 -6.69
CA PHE A 3 11.80 -20.28 -6.43
C PHE A 3 12.65 -20.24 -7.71
N ALA A 4 12.03 -20.28 -8.90
CA ALA A 4 12.69 -20.14 -10.20
C ALA A 4 12.50 -18.73 -10.80
N GLY A 5 11.88 -17.80 -10.07
CA GLY A 5 11.65 -16.43 -10.53
C GLY A 5 10.41 -16.25 -11.40
N ASN A 6 9.58 -17.28 -11.59
CA ASN A 6 8.36 -17.14 -12.39
C ASN A 6 7.25 -16.44 -11.60
N ILE A 7 6.43 -15.68 -12.32
CA ILE A 7 5.22 -15.08 -11.76
C ILE A 7 4.21 -16.19 -11.43
N LYS A 8 3.94 -16.40 -10.15
CA LYS A 8 2.90 -17.34 -9.72
C LYS A 8 1.53 -16.74 -10.02
N ARG A 9 0.76 -17.39 -10.89
CA ARG A 9 -0.65 -17.04 -11.13
C ARG A 9 -1.53 -17.54 -9.98
N CYS A 10 -2.64 -16.87 -9.76
CA CYS A 10 -3.64 -17.25 -8.79
C CYS A 10 -5.04 -17.14 -9.37
N ASP A 11 -5.98 -17.79 -8.71
CA ASP A 11 -7.40 -17.72 -9.01
C ASP A 11 -8.12 -17.60 -7.67
N ALA A 12 -9.06 -16.66 -7.55
CA ALA A 12 -9.71 -16.30 -6.30
C ALA A 12 -10.40 -17.49 -5.59
N HIS A 13 -10.64 -18.60 -6.28
CA HIS A 13 -11.35 -19.75 -5.74
C HIS A 13 -10.61 -21.09 -5.83
N ARG A 14 -9.66 -21.26 -6.76
CA ARG A 14 -8.99 -22.57 -6.96
C ARG A 14 -7.50 -22.59 -6.69
N VAL A 15 -6.81 -21.46 -6.86
CA VAL A 15 -5.34 -21.42 -6.75
C VAL A 15 -4.96 -20.33 -5.74
N PRO A 16 -4.91 -20.67 -4.44
CA PRO A 16 -4.59 -19.70 -3.41
C PRO A 16 -3.11 -19.30 -3.48
N CYS A 17 -2.85 -18.04 -3.16
CA CYS A 17 -1.47 -17.57 -2.97
C CYS A 17 -0.87 -18.10 -1.65
N PRO A 18 0.46 -18.25 -1.57
CA PRO A 18 1.16 -18.50 -0.31
C PRO A 18 0.77 -17.46 0.75
N GLY A 19 0.84 -17.80 2.04
CA GLY A 19 0.40 -16.92 3.13
C GLY A 19 1.04 -15.51 3.17
N SER A 20 2.23 -15.34 2.60
CA SER A 20 2.94 -14.06 2.45
C SER A 20 2.51 -13.23 1.23
N HIS A 21 1.64 -13.77 0.39
CA HIS A 21 1.21 -13.20 -0.88
C HIS A 21 -0.31 -13.01 -0.91
N GLN A 22 -0.76 -12.09 -1.75
CA GLN A 22 -2.16 -11.83 -2.07
C GLN A 22 -2.36 -11.95 -3.58
N CYS A 23 -3.57 -12.36 -3.97
CA CYS A 23 -3.94 -12.46 -5.37
C CYS A 23 -4.34 -11.08 -5.89
N VAL A 24 -3.66 -10.58 -6.91
CA VAL A 24 -3.90 -9.27 -7.52
C VAL A 24 -4.16 -9.46 -9.01
N GLY A 25 -5.24 -8.86 -9.52
CA GLY A 25 -5.65 -8.94 -10.92
C GLY A 25 -7.13 -9.26 -11.09
N HIS A 26 -7.53 -9.59 -12.31
CA HIS A 26 -8.91 -9.95 -12.65
C HIS A 26 -8.92 -11.19 -13.56
N GLY A 27 -9.67 -12.23 -13.17
CA GLY A 27 -9.76 -13.47 -13.95
C GLY A 27 -8.42 -14.18 -14.13
N MET A 28 -8.15 -14.64 -15.35
CA MET A 28 -6.98 -15.49 -15.70
C MET A 28 -5.63 -14.76 -15.70
N GLU A 29 -5.62 -13.43 -15.54
CA GLU A 29 -4.42 -12.61 -15.45
C GLU A 29 -3.99 -12.34 -14.00
N SER A 30 -4.65 -12.97 -13.03
CA SER A 30 -4.36 -12.72 -11.61
C SER A 30 -3.05 -13.39 -11.17
N VAL A 31 -2.26 -12.66 -10.37
CA VAL A 31 -0.92 -13.06 -9.93
C VAL A 31 -0.75 -12.89 -8.43
N CYS A 32 0.10 -13.73 -7.84
CA CYS A 32 0.49 -13.64 -6.45
C CYS A 32 1.57 -12.57 -6.27
N CYS A 33 1.18 -11.44 -5.69
CA CYS A 33 2.08 -10.39 -5.23
C CYS A 33 2.31 -10.52 -3.73
N GLN A 34 3.48 -10.14 -3.22
CA GLN A 34 3.69 -10.08 -1.78
C GLN A 34 2.66 -9.14 -1.11
N LYS A 35 2.24 -9.48 0.10
CA LYS A 35 1.34 -8.63 0.89
C LYS A 35 2.04 -7.33 1.25
N ALA A 36 1.26 -6.24 1.29
CA ALA A 36 1.78 -4.93 1.70
C ALA A 36 2.45 -5.00 3.07
N ASP A 37 1.89 -5.72 4.05
CA ASP A 37 2.49 -5.89 5.38
C ASP A 37 3.94 -6.39 5.32
N ARG A 38 4.26 -7.33 4.42
CA ARG A 38 5.63 -7.87 4.31
C ARG A 38 6.60 -6.87 3.70
N ILE A 39 6.15 -6.15 2.68
CA ILE A 39 6.96 -5.13 2.02
C ILE A 39 7.20 -3.96 2.96
N CYS A 40 6.15 -3.47 3.62
CA CYS A 40 6.21 -2.26 4.44
C CYS A 40 6.86 -2.48 5.81
N GLN A 41 6.90 -3.71 6.30
CA GLN A 41 7.66 -4.07 7.51
C GLN A 41 9.12 -4.45 7.20
N ALA A 42 9.49 -4.60 5.93
CA ALA A 42 10.87 -4.93 5.58
C ALA A 42 11.79 -3.73 5.90
N SER A 43 12.95 -4.01 6.47
CA SER A 43 13.97 -2.99 6.73
C SER A 43 14.43 -2.32 5.42
N LEU A 44 14.96 -1.10 5.53
CA LEU A 44 15.66 -0.47 4.41
C LEU A 44 16.77 -1.40 3.89
N ASN A 45 16.82 -1.59 2.57
CA ASN A 45 17.89 -2.33 1.92
C ASN A 45 18.35 -1.58 0.67
N ALA A 46 19.53 -0.97 0.77
CA ALA A 46 20.14 -0.20 -0.31
C ALA A 46 20.55 -1.06 -1.51
N GLY A 47 20.74 -2.37 -1.31
CA GLY A 47 21.27 -3.28 -2.32
C GLY A 47 22.78 -3.21 -2.45
N ASN A 48 23.30 -3.62 -3.61
CA ASN A 48 24.72 -3.57 -3.96
C ASN A 48 24.93 -2.82 -5.29
N ALA A 49 26.15 -2.32 -5.51
CA ALA A 49 26.53 -1.72 -6.79
C ALA A 49 26.66 -2.80 -7.87
N CYS A 50 26.13 -2.54 -9.06
CA CYS A 50 26.11 -3.49 -10.18
C CYS A 50 26.29 -2.81 -11.56
N GLY A 51 26.89 -1.62 -11.59
CA GLY A 51 27.06 -0.82 -12.81
C GLY A 51 25.85 0.04 -13.19
N ILE A 52 24.74 -0.04 -12.44
CA ILE A 52 23.62 0.91 -12.55
C ILE A 52 23.88 2.09 -11.60
N PRO A 53 23.77 3.35 -12.06
CA PRO A 53 23.96 4.51 -11.20
C PRO A 53 23.01 4.51 -9.99
N PRO A 54 23.47 4.90 -8.79
CA PRO A 54 22.62 5.00 -7.62
C PRO A 54 21.45 5.97 -7.85
N GLN A 55 20.28 5.62 -7.31
CA GLN A 55 19.06 6.41 -7.46
C GLN A 55 18.47 6.76 -6.10
N THR A 56 17.89 7.96 -5.99
CA THR A 56 17.04 8.28 -4.84
C THR A 56 15.73 7.51 -4.95
N ARG A 57 15.42 6.73 -3.92
CA ARG A 57 14.18 5.96 -3.76
C ARG A 57 13.57 6.28 -2.40
N TYR A 58 12.38 5.77 -2.14
CA TYR A 58 11.69 5.94 -0.87
C TYR A 58 11.41 4.58 -0.25
N TYR A 59 11.62 4.45 1.05
CA TYR A 59 11.24 3.27 1.82
C TYR A 59 10.25 3.70 2.91
N TYR A 60 9.40 2.76 3.33
CA TYR A 60 8.51 2.96 4.46
C TYR A 60 9.23 2.59 5.76
N ASP A 61 9.38 3.58 6.63
CA ASP A 61 9.94 3.44 7.96
C ASP A 61 8.82 3.07 8.95
N ALA A 62 8.56 1.78 9.12
CA ALA A 62 7.45 1.27 9.92
C ALA A 62 7.37 1.83 11.36
N PRO A 63 8.49 1.97 12.11
CA PRO A 63 8.48 2.58 13.44
C PRO A 63 7.92 4.01 13.46
N SER A 64 8.30 4.85 12.50
CA SER A 64 7.80 6.22 12.42
C SER A 64 6.54 6.38 11.57
N LYS A 65 6.11 5.31 10.88
CA LYS A 65 5.01 5.29 9.89
C LYS A 65 5.18 6.31 8.76
N LEU A 66 6.42 6.63 8.38
CA LEU A 66 6.72 7.64 7.37
C LEU A 66 7.51 7.06 6.20
N CYS A 67 7.24 7.58 5.01
CA CYS A 67 8.07 7.32 3.84
C CYS A 67 9.27 8.27 3.82
N ARG A 68 10.48 7.71 3.86
CA ARG A 68 11.74 8.45 3.89
C ARG A 68 12.57 8.17 2.64
N PRO A 69 13.31 9.16 2.11
CA PRO A 69 14.20 8.95 0.98
C PRO A 69 15.43 8.14 1.40
N PHE A 70 15.98 7.36 0.48
CA PHE A 70 17.25 6.66 0.62
C PHE A 70 17.93 6.48 -0.75
N THR A 71 19.23 6.17 -0.71
CA THR A 71 20.01 5.88 -1.92
C THR A 71 19.97 4.38 -2.21
N PHE A 72 19.32 3.99 -3.30
CA PHE A 72 19.36 2.63 -3.85
C PHE A 72 20.58 2.49 -4.76
N THR A 73 21.42 1.48 -4.55
CA THR A 73 22.73 1.34 -5.20
C THR A 73 22.67 0.68 -6.59
N GLY A 74 21.48 0.36 -7.08
CA GLY A 74 21.27 -0.07 -8.47
C GLY A 74 20.73 -1.50 -8.61
N CYS A 75 21.23 -2.47 -7.81
CA CYS A 75 20.76 -3.85 -7.84
C CYS A 75 20.55 -4.47 -6.46
N GLY A 76 19.78 -5.54 -6.41
CA GLY A 76 19.39 -6.19 -5.18
C GLY A 76 18.40 -5.32 -4.40
N GLY A 77 18.59 -5.22 -3.09
CA GLY A 77 17.65 -4.55 -2.22
C GLY A 77 16.45 -5.43 -1.90
N ASN A 78 15.35 -4.80 -1.49
CA ASN A 78 14.06 -5.43 -1.33
C ASN A 78 12.95 -4.54 -1.91
N GLU A 79 11.72 -5.03 -1.81
CA GLU A 79 10.52 -4.45 -2.35
C GLU A 79 10.04 -3.21 -1.57
N ASN A 80 10.62 -2.90 -0.39
CA ASN A 80 10.40 -1.64 0.32
C ASN A 80 11.19 -0.49 -0.34
N ASN A 81 10.96 -0.32 -1.64
CA ASN A 81 11.71 0.55 -2.53
C ASN A 81 10.77 1.12 -3.58
N PHE A 82 10.36 2.37 -3.37
CA PHE A 82 9.41 3.09 -4.20
C PHE A 82 10.11 4.24 -4.94
N LYS A 83 9.63 4.59 -6.13
CA LYS A 83 10.24 5.68 -6.92
C LYS A 83 9.90 7.05 -6.34
N THR A 84 8.71 7.17 -5.75
CA THR A 84 8.24 8.43 -5.17
C THR A 84 7.72 8.25 -3.74
N LYS A 85 7.75 9.34 -2.96
CA LYS A 85 7.13 9.38 -1.63
C LYS A 85 5.64 9.06 -1.71
N GLY A 86 4.96 9.51 -2.76
CA GLY A 86 3.53 9.27 -2.98
C GLY A 86 3.21 7.79 -3.18
N GLU A 87 4.00 7.09 -3.99
CA GLU A 87 3.89 5.63 -4.18
C GLU A 87 4.10 4.87 -2.88
N CYS A 88 5.18 5.19 -2.15
CA CYS A 88 5.46 4.57 -0.84
C CYS A 88 4.30 4.79 0.13
N THR A 89 3.81 6.03 0.23
CA THR A 89 2.73 6.38 1.16
C THR A 89 1.45 5.68 0.74
N GLN A 90 1.15 5.61 -0.56
CA GLN A 90 -0.02 4.91 -1.09
C GLN A 90 0.02 3.41 -0.86
N PHE A 91 1.20 2.82 -0.93
CA PHE A 91 1.39 1.39 -0.81
C PHE A 91 1.41 0.95 0.65
N CYS A 92 2.18 1.64 1.48
CA CYS A 92 2.48 1.24 2.86
C CYS A 92 1.74 1.97 3.95
N SER A 93 1.35 3.23 3.72
CA SER A 93 0.51 3.89 4.69
C SER A 93 -0.91 3.39 4.52
N ALA A 94 -1.37 2.61 5.49
CA ALA A 94 -2.79 2.29 5.66
C ALA A 94 -3.59 3.51 6.12
N GLU A 95 -2.92 4.62 6.48
CA GLU A 95 -3.60 5.82 6.93
C GLU A 95 -4.20 6.55 5.73
N ILE A 96 -5.53 6.55 5.68
CA ILE A 96 -6.25 7.47 4.82
C ILE A 96 -6.02 8.87 5.40
N ILE A 97 -5.13 9.61 4.75
CA ILE A 97 -4.83 10.99 5.10
C ILE A 97 -5.99 11.85 4.61
N CYS A 98 -6.75 12.36 5.57
CA CYS A 98 -7.77 13.34 5.31
C CYS A 98 -7.14 14.73 5.38
N LEU A 99 -7.29 15.53 4.32
CA LEU A 99 -6.64 16.84 4.21
C LEU A 99 -7.11 17.87 5.26
N ARG A 100 -8.21 17.58 5.97
CA ARG A 100 -8.93 18.52 6.84
C ARG A 100 -9.09 18.07 8.29
N GLY A 101 -8.47 16.96 8.68
CA GLY A 101 -8.60 16.39 10.02
C GLY A 101 -8.51 14.89 9.97
N ASP A 102 -8.98 14.21 11.02
CA ASP A 102 -8.94 12.75 11.09
C ASP A 102 -10.12 12.08 10.34
N PRO A 103 -9.91 10.90 9.75
CA PRO A 103 -10.98 10.10 9.17
C PRO A 103 -12.02 9.72 10.24
N HIS A 104 -13.29 9.64 9.83
CA HIS A 104 -14.36 9.24 10.74
C HIS A 104 -14.11 7.82 11.27
N PRO A 105 -14.22 7.55 12.57
CA PRO A 105 -14.05 6.20 13.13
C PRO A 105 -15.21 5.27 12.70
N ASP A 106 -14.95 3.97 12.67
CA ASP A 106 -15.95 2.95 12.36
C ASP A 106 -16.98 2.82 13.50
N ARG A 107 -18.22 2.47 13.14
CA ARG A 107 -19.33 2.34 14.11
C ARG A 107 -19.12 1.22 15.13
N TYR A 108 -18.42 0.16 14.74
CA TYR A 108 -18.22 -1.03 15.58
C TYR A 108 -16.85 -1.07 16.27
N SER A 109 -15.88 -0.30 15.77
CA SER A 109 -14.54 -0.29 16.34
C SER A 109 -13.92 1.10 16.22
N ILE A 110 -13.78 1.78 17.36
CA ILE A 110 -13.16 3.12 17.44
C ILE A 110 -11.70 3.13 16.94
N ASN A 111 -11.04 1.97 16.93
CA ASN A 111 -9.69 1.77 16.41
C ASN A 111 -9.66 1.49 14.90
N LYS A 112 -10.82 1.45 14.23
CA LYS A 112 -10.93 1.34 12.78
C LYS A 112 -11.57 2.60 12.22
N ILE A 113 -11.31 2.88 10.95
CA ILE A 113 -11.90 4.00 10.23
C ILE A 113 -13.11 3.54 9.43
N ALA A 114 -14.11 4.42 9.31
CA ALA A 114 -15.30 4.21 8.50
C ALA A 114 -14.90 4.18 7.02
N THR A 115 -15.01 3.01 6.39
CA THR A 115 -14.73 2.84 4.97
C THR A 115 -15.94 3.15 4.12
N CYS A 116 -15.72 3.73 2.94
CA CYS A 116 -16.77 4.14 2.03
C CYS A 116 -16.47 3.73 0.59
N HIS A 117 -17.52 3.65 -0.23
CA HIS A 117 -17.40 3.49 -1.68
C HIS A 117 -17.83 4.77 -2.43
N GLU A 118 -18.66 5.61 -1.80
CA GLU A 118 -19.25 6.84 -2.34
C GLU A 118 -19.70 7.71 -1.16
N ASP A 119 -19.92 9.00 -1.40
CA ASP A 119 -20.18 10.00 -0.35
C ASP A 119 -21.39 9.69 0.52
N LYS A 120 -22.43 9.04 -0.02
CA LYS A 120 -23.63 8.66 0.74
C LYS A 120 -23.38 7.64 1.86
N HIS A 121 -22.26 6.91 1.81
CA HIS A 121 -21.86 5.99 2.87
C HIS A 121 -21.13 6.69 4.01
N CYS A 122 -20.89 8.00 3.88
CA CYS A 122 -20.26 8.80 4.91
C CYS A 122 -21.28 9.56 5.75
N PRO A 123 -21.00 9.78 7.04
CA PRO A 123 -21.80 10.65 7.89
C PRO A 123 -21.89 12.08 7.33
N ARG A 124 -22.85 12.85 7.85
CA ARG A 124 -22.98 14.28 7.50
C ARG A 124 -21.64 15.00 7.73
N ASN A 125 -21.28 15.88 6.80
CA ASN A 125 -20.00 16.62 6.76
C ASN A 125 -18.75 15.77 6.52
N TYR A 126 -18.91 14.54 6.01
CA TYR A 126 -17.82 13.72 5.51
C TYR A 126 -18.04 13.33 4.05
N THR A 127 -16.94 13.32 3.29
CA THR A 127 -16.88 12.94 1.88
C THR A 127 -15.99 11.72 1.74
N CYS A 128 -16.35 10.83 0.82
CA CYS A 128 -15.64 9.61 0.58
C CYS A 128 -14.36 9.89 -0.21
N THR A 129 -13.22 9.78 0.48
CA THR A 129 -11.92 9.88 -0.17
C THR A 129 -11.49 8.47 -0.57
N ALA A 130 -11.93 8.06 -1.76
CA ALA A 130 -11.55 6.78 -2.34
C ALA A 130 -10.20 6.88 -3.06
N ARG A 131 -9.42 5.78 -3.01
CA ARG A 131 -8.32 5.56 -3.96
C ARG A 131 -8.80 4.56 -5.00
N HIS A 132 -8.41 4.77 -6.26
CA HIS A 132 -8.71 3.86 -7.37
C HIS A 132 -8.50 2.39 -6.96
N GLY A 133 -9.57 1.59 -7.01
CA GLY A 133 -9.54 0.15 -6.72
C GLY A 133 -9.40 -0.24 -5.24
N LYS A 134 -9.53 0.68 -4.27
CA LYS A 134 -9.58 0.38 -2.83
C LYS A 134 -10.82 1.01 -2.17
N LYS A 135 -11.25 0.42 -1.05
CA LYS A 135 -12.26 1.03 -0.16
C LYS A 135 -11.73 2.40 0.29
N GLY A 136 -12.51 3.46 0.08
CA GLY A 136 -12.18 4.80 0.58
C GLY A 136 -12.43 4.92 2.07
N ALA A 137 -12.14 6.08 2.65
CA ALA A 137 -12.66 6.43 3.98
C ALA A 137 -13.31 7.80 3.99
N CYS A 138 -14.17 7.97 4.99
CA CYS A 138 -14.91 9.19 5.21
C CYS A 138 -13.98 10.24 5.82
N CYS A 139 -13.66 11.25 5.02
CA CYS A 139 -12.85 12.40 5.43
C CYS A 139 -13.71 13.64 5.63
N PRO A 140 -13.38 14.52 6.59
CA PRO A 140 -14.13 15.77 6.79
C PRO A 140 -14.24 16.56 5.49
N SER A 141 -15.47 16.87 5.10
CA SER A 141 -15.78 17.69 3.93
C SER A 141 -15.36 19.14 4.17
N ARG A 142 -15.29 19.94 3.09
CA ARG A 142 -15.34 21.40 3.25
C ARG A 142 -16.63 21.73 3.98
N GLY A 143 -16.54 22.19 5.22
CA GLY A 143 -17.67 22.80 5.90
C GLY A 143 -18.25 23.91 5.02
N GLN A 144 -19.57 23.91 4.88
CA GLN A 144 -20.30 25.15 4.67
C GLN A 144 -20.23 25.96 5.97
#